data_AF-A0A7V9UP26-F1
#
_entry.id   AF-A0A7V9UP26-F1
#
_cell.length_a   1.000
_cell.length_b   1.000
_cell.length_c   1.000
_cell.angle_alpha   90.00
_cell.angle_beta   90.00
_cell.angle_gamma   90.00
#
_symmetry.space_group_name_H-M   'P 1'
#
loop_
_entity.id
_entity.type
_entity.pdbx_description
1 polymer ?
#
loop_
_entity_poly.entity_id
_entity_poly.type
_entity_poly.pdbx_seq_one_letter_code
_entity_poly.pdbx_strand_id
1 'polypeptide(L)'
;MKTLSKSRPQRHRSIEERLAAARRSRAVEDTKFRARQAQGKVRRFVSANFRKDEVIASLALRRGECNRCGACCEILFKCPFLKKHDDGTSTCGVYEDRPNQCRLFPI
;
A
#
# COMPACT_ATOMS: atom_id res chain seq x y z
N MET A 1 13.49 -58.73 -0.67
CA MET A 1 13.45 -57.57 0.26
C MET A 1 12.63 -56.46 -0.37
N LYS A 2 11.40 -56.22 0.11
CA LYS A 2 10.56 -55.09 -0.34
C LYS A 2 10.62 -54.02 0.74
N THR A 3 11.15 -52.85 0.42
CA THR A 3 11.20 -51.68 1.31
C THR A 3 9.80 -51.08 1.40
N LEU A 4 9.17 -51.21 2.57
CA LEU A 4 7.87 -50.61 2.88
C LEU A 4 8.05 -49.10 3.04
N SER A 5 7.45 -48.35 2.11
CA SER A 5 7.22 -46.91 2.20
C SER A 5 6.48 -46.59 3.49
N LYS A 6 7.14 -45.89 4.42
CA LYS A 6 6.49 -45.38 5.64
C LYS A 6 5.55 -44.24 5.24
N SER A 7 4.25 -44.54 5.16
CA SER A 7 3.20 -43.54 5.06
C SER A 7 3.22 -42.64 6.30
N ARG A 8 3.46 -41.35 6.08
CA ARG A 8 3.49 -40.33 7.14
C ARG A 8 2.05 -40.11 7.61
N PRO A 9 1.70 -40.29 8.89
CA PRO A 9 0.33 -40.08 9.34
C PRO A 9 -0.02 -38.59 9.21
N GLN A 10 -1.06 -38.27 8.44
CA GLN A 10 -1.63 -36.93 8.39
C GLN A 10 -2.24 -36.62 9.75
N ARG A 11 -1.48 -35.91 10.59
CA ARG A 11 -1.96 -35.38 11.87
C ARG A 11 -3.08 -34.37 11.54
N HIS A 12 -4.34 -34.75 11.79
CA HIS A 12 -5.47 -33.85 11.65
C HIS A 12 -5.29 -32.71 12.64
N ARG A 13 -4.82 -31.56 12.14
CA ARG A 13 -4.50 -30.39 12.97
C ARG A 13 -5.76 -29.93 13.71
N SER A 14 -5.62 -29.58 14.99
CA SER A 14 -6.74 -29.06 15.76
C SER A 14 -7.29 -27.78 15.12
N ILE A 15 -8.56 -27.46 15.37
CA ILE A 15 -9.19 -26.23 14.87
C ILE A 15 -8.35 -25.01 15.28
N GLU A 16 -7.82 -25.01 16.51
CA GLU A 16 -6.95 -23.96 17.03
C GLU A 16 -5.65 -23.81 16.22
N GLU A 17 -4.98 -24.92 15.87
CA GLU A 17 -3.77 -24.90 15.04
C GLU A 17 -4.04 -24.34 13.65
N ARG A 18 -5.21 -24.67 13.07
CA ARG A 18 -5.65 -24.15 11.76
C ARG A 18 -5.93 -22.64 11.83
N LEU A 19 -6.64 -22.19 12.87
CA LEU A 19 -6.92 -20.77 13.11
C LEU A 19 -5.63 -19.98 13.35
N ALA A 20 -4.69 -20.51 14.14
CA ALA A 20 -3.39 -19.89 14.38
C ALA A 20 -2.55 -19.79 13.10
N ALA A 21 -2.55 -20.83 12.26
CA ALA A 21 -1.88 -20.80 10.97
C ALA A 21 -2.49 -19.76 10.02
N ALA A 22 -3.83 -19.66 9.96
CA ALA A 22 -4.53 -18.66 9.17
C ALA A 22 -4.27 -17.21 9.66
N ARG A 23 -4.19 -16.99 10.98
CA ARG A 23 -3.80 -15.69 11.54
C ARG A 23 -2.39 -15.29 11.14
N ARG A 24 -1.43 -16.22 11.21
CA ARG A 24 -0.04 -15.98 10.80
C ARG A 24 0.06 -15.66 9.31
N SER A 25 -0.62 -16.40 8.43
CA SER A 25 -0.58 -16.10 6.99
C SER A 25 -1.17 -14.74 6.68
N ARG A 26 -2.29 -14.36 7.29
CA ARG A 26 -2.88 -13.01 7.15
C ARG A 26 -1.92 -11.91 7.61
N ALA A 27 -1.25 -12.09 8.75
CA ALA A 27 -0.27 -11.13 9.25
C ALA A 27 0.93 -10.97 8.31
N VAL A 28 1.42 -12.07 7.72
CA VAL A 28 2.50 -12.05 6.72
C VAL A 28 2.07 -11.29 5.47
N GLU A 29 0.86 -11.55 4.95
CA GLU A 29 0.35 -10.86 3.77
C GLU A 29 0.11 -9.36 4.02
N ASP A 30 -0.44 -8.99 5.19
CA ASP A 30 -0.56 -7.58 5.60
C ASP A 30 0.81 -6.89 5.69
N THR A 31 1.80 -7.56 6.27
CA THR A 31 3.17 -7.03 6.38
C THR A 31 3.78 -6.81 5.00
N LYS A 32 3.66 -7.78 4.08
CA LYS A 32 4.14 -7.65 2.69
C LYS A 32 3.45 -6.49 1.97
N PHE A 33 2.13 -6.36 2.15
CA PHE A 33 1.36 -5.27 1.56
C PHE A 33 1.85 -3.91 2.06
N ARG A 34 1.97 -3.74 3.38
CA ARG A 34 2.51 -2.50 3.99
C ARG A 34 3.92 -2.19 3.53
N ALA A 35 4.78 -3.20 3.40
CA ALA A 35 6.15 -3.03 2.91
C ALA A 35 6.17 -2.49 1.47
N ARG A 36 5.32 -3.01 0.57
CA ARG A 36 5.19 -2.49 -0.81
C ARG A 36 4.70 -1.05 -0.83
N GLN A 37 3.70 -0.71 -0.01
CA GLN A 37 3.18 0.66 0.09
C GLN A 37 4.25 1.63 0.63
N ALA A 38 5.03 1.19 1.62
CA ALA A 38 6.15 1.95 2.18
C ALA A 38 7.26 2.16 1.16
N GLN A 39 7.65 1.10 0.43
CA GLN A 39 8.60 1.20 -0.68
C GLN A 39 8.12 2.21 -1.73
N GLY A 40 6.85 2.17 -2.11
CA GLY A 40 6.27 3.14 -3.03
C GLY A 40 6.33 4.58 -2.51
N LYS A 41 6.13 4.79 -1.20
CA LYS A 41 6.27 6.12 -0.57
C LYS A 41 7.72 6.61 -0.60
N VAL A 42 8.68 5.75 -0.30
CA VAL A 42 10.12 6.09 -0.36
C VAL A 42 10.53 6.39 -1.80
N ARG A 43 10.10 5.57 -2.77
CA ARG A 43 10.35 5.80 -4.20
C ARG A 43 9.85 7.18 -4.63
N ARG A 44 8.59 7.52 -4.32
CA ARG A 44 8.02 8.84 -4.61
C ARG A 44 8.78 9.96 -3.89
N PHE A 45 9.25 9.70 -2.68
CA PHE A 45 10.08 10.64 -1.94
C PHE A 45 11.38 10.95 -2.67
N VAL A 46 12.08 9.92 -3.12
CA VAL A 46 13.33 10.06 -3.84
C VAL A 46 13.11 10.71 -5.21
N SER A 47 12.15 10.24 -6.00
CA SER A 47 11.93 10.77 -7.35
C SER A 47 11.53 12.26 -7.33
N ALA A 48 10.61 12.64 -6.45
CA ALA A 48 10.13 14.03 -6.35
C ALA A 48 11.20 15.04 -5.90
N ASN A 49 12.22 14.60 -5.16
CA ASN A 49 13.24 15.50 -4.62
C ASN A 49 14.56 15.43 -5.41
N PHE A 50 14.93 14.26 -5.92
CA PHE A 50 16.25 14.02 -6.51
C PHE A 50 16.22 13.66 -8.01
N ARG A 51 15.11 13.16 -8.55
CA ARG A 51 15.04 12.70 -9.96
C ARG A 51 14.08 13.56 -10.79
N LYS A 52 14.43 14.85 -10.93
CA LYS A 52 13.57 15.83 -11.61
C LYS A 52 13.27 15.46 -13.06
N ASP A 53 14.24 14.94 -13.81
CA ASP A 53 14.05 14.59 -15.22
C ASP A 53 13.02 13.45 -15.41
N GLU A 54 13.09 12.42 -14.55
CA GLU A 54 12.12 11.32 -14.51
C GLU A 54 10.71 11.84 -14.21
N VAL A 55 10.60 12.76 -13.25
CA VAL A 55 9.32 13.39 -12.88
C VAL A 55 8.78 14.25 -14.01
N ILE A 56 9.61 15.05 -14.67
CA ILE A 56 9.19 15.90 -15.80
C ILE A 56 8.64 15.04 -16.93
N ALA A 57 9.34 13.96 -17.28
CA ALA A 57 8.88 13.01 -18.29
C ALA A 57 7.55 12.34 -17.89
N SER A 58 7.39 11.95 -16.62
CA SER A 58 6.14 11.38 -16.11
C SER A 58 4.98 12.37 -16.13
N LEU A 59 5.22 13.63 -15.73
CA LEU A 59 4.22 14.70 -15.78
C LEU A 59 3.78 15.01 -17.21
N ALA A 60 4.68 14.94 -18.20
CA ALA A 60 4.34 15.15 -19.60
C ALA A 60 3.35 14.10 -20.15
N LEU A 61 3.34 12.89 -19.57
CA LEU A 61 2.40 11.82 -19.92
C LEU A 61 1.09 11.89 -19.12
N ARG A 62 1.03 12.71 -18.06
CA ARG A 62 -0.12 12.81 -17.17
C ARG A 62 -1.31 13.43 -17.91
N ARG A 63 -2.48 12.84 -17.71
CA ARG A 63 -3.75 13.35 -18.22
C ARG A 63 -4.73 13.55 -17.07
N GLY A 64 -5.48 14.65 -17.15
CA GLY A 64 -6.48 15.01 -16.15
C GLY A 64 -5.91 15.57 -14.85
N GLU A 65 -6.83 16.00 -13.99
CA GLU A 65 -6.54 16.72 -12.76
C GLU A 65 -6.90 15.94 -11.51
N CYS A 66 -6.37 16.39 -10.37
CA CYS A 66 -6.74 15.85 -9.08
C CYS A 66 -8.23 16.10 -8.82
N ASN A 67 -9.02 15.02 -8.75
CA ASN A 67 -10.46 15.07 -8.45
C ASN A 67 -10.78 15.11 -6.93
N ARG A 68 -9.76 15.31 -6.08
CA ARG A 68 -9.89 15.38 -4.61
C ARG A 68 -10.64 14.19 -3.98
N CYS A 69 -10.46 12.98 -4.51
CA CYS A 69 -11.08 11.76 -3.98
C CYS A 69 -10.46 11.24 -2.66
N GLY A 70 -9.30 11.76 -2.25
CA GLY A 70 -8.63 11.33 -1.02
C GLY A 70 -7.91 9.98 -1.11
N ALA A 71 -8.00 9.24 -2.22
CA ALA A 71 -7.40 7.91 -2.34
C ALA A 71 -5.87 7.92 -2.10
N CYS A 72 -5.16 8.92 -2.64
CA CYS A 72 -3.71 9.05 -2.43
C CYS A 72 -3.32 9.33 -0.97
N CYS A 73 -4.25 9.89 -0.18
CA CYS A 73 -4.06 10.23 1.22
C CYS A 73 -4.24 9.02 2.16
N GLU A 74 -4.70 7.87 1.66
CA GLU A 74 -4.97 6.67 2.46
C GLU A 74 -4.12 5.45 2.05
N ILE A 75 -3.23 5.61 1.06
CA ILE A 75 -2.40 4.52 0.49
C ILE A 75 -1.59 3.75 1.55
N LEU A 76 -0.91 4.47 2.45
CA LEU A 76 -0.01 3.86 3.43
C LEU A 76 -0.47 4.11 4.88
N PHE A 77 -0.95 5.31 5.14
CA PHE A 77 -1.47 5.75 6.42
C PHE A 77 -2.61 6.74 6.17
N LYS A 78 -3.43 7.00 7.18
CA LYS A 78 -4.45 8.06 7.10
C LYS A 78 -3.78 9.42 7.24
N CYS A 79 -3.72 10.19 6.14
CA CYS A 79 -3.20 11.54 6.16
C CYS A 79 -3.94 12.41 7.19
N PRO A 80 -3.25 13.14 8.08
CA PRO A 80 -3.90 13.99 9.08
C PRO A 80 -4.63 15.19 8.45
N PHE A 81 -4.25 15.58 7.23
CA PHE A 81 -4.89 16.69 6.51
C PHE A 81 -6.10 16.27 5.67
N LEU A 82 -6.41 14.97 5.59
CA LEU A 82 -7.59 14.48 4.87
C LEU A 82 -8.82 14.67 5.76
N LYS A 83 -9.78 15.47 5.30
CA LYS A 83 -11.09 15.62 5.91
C LYS A 83 -12.10 14.85 5.07
N LYS A 84 -12.84 13.95 5.71
CA LYS A 84 -13.99 13.25 5.11
C LYS A 84 -15.25 13.91 5.62
N HIS A 85 -16.22 14.09 4.74
CA HIS A 85 -17.50 14.72 5.03
C HIS A 85 -18.61 13.67 4.99
N ASP A 86 -19.74 13.98 5.64
CA ASP A 86 -20.87 13.04 5.78
C ASP A 86 -21.58 12.76 4.45
N ASP A 87 -21.45 13.67 3.48
CA ASP A 87 -21.93 13.52 2.09
C ASP A 87 -21.07 12.57 1.23
N GLY A 88 -20.01 11.98 1.83
CA GLY A 88 -19.08 11.09 1.15
C GLY A 88 -17.98 11.82 0.37
N THR A 89 -17.96 13.16 0.36
CA THR A 89 -16.90 13.93 -0.27
C THR A 89 -15.66 14.02 0.64
N SER A 90 -14.53 14.41 0.05
CA SER A 90 -13.29 14.56 0.80
C SER A 90 -12.55 15.85 0.41
N THR A 91 -11.87 16.44 1.37
CA THR A 91 -11.08 17.66 1.17
C THR A 91 -9.69 17.55 1.79
N CYS A 92 -8.72 18.23 1.20
CA CYS A 92 -7.37 18.32 1.71
C CYS A 92 -7.19 19.67 2.41
N GLY A 93 -6.89 19.65 3.71
CA GLY A 93 -6.69 20.86 4.51
C GLY A 93 -5.45 21.68 4.13
N VAL A 94 -4.53 21.12 3.33
CA VAL A 94 -3.29 21.76 2.88
C VAL A 94 -3.17 21.71 1.35
N TYR A 95 -4.28 21.80 0.62
CA TYR A 95 -4.30 21.59 -0.84
C TYR A 95 -3.33 22.53 -1.59
N GLU A 96 -3.27 23.80 -1.19
CA GLU A 96 -2.37 24.79 -1.81
C GLU A 96 -0.91 24.58 -1.40
N ASP A 97 -0.67 24.17 -0.14
CA ASP A 97 0.65 23.93 0.45
C ASP A 97 1.08 22.45 0.36
N ARG A 98 0.51 21.70 -0.58
CA ARG A 98 0.83 20.26 -0.73
C ARG A 98 2.33 20.08 -0.96
N PRO A 99 2.97 19.14 -0.24
CA PRO A 99 4.35 18.78 -0.53
C PRO A 99 4.45 18.14 -1.92
N ASN A 100 5.65 18.14 -2.50
CA ASN A 100 5.92 17.56 -3.84
C ASN A 100 5.43 16.11 -3.95
N GLN A 101 5.48 15.36 -2.85
CA GLN A 101 4.94 13.99 -2.75
C GLN A 101 3.48 13.86 -3.17
N CYS A 102 2.68 14.90 -2.90
CA CYS A 102 1.25 14.95 -3.17
C CYS A 102 0.97 15.66 -4.50
N ARG A 103 1.70 16.74 -4.82
CA ARG A 103 1.51 17.50 -6.08
C ARG A 103 1.85 16.67 -7.31
N LEU A 104 2.95 15.94 -7.24
CA LEU A 104 3.49 15.17 -8.36
C LEU A 104 2.82 13.80 -8.51
N PHE A 105 2.01 13.37 -7.55
CA PHE A 105 1.31 12.09 -7.64
C PHE A 105 0.29 12.11 -8.81
N PRO A 106 0.14 11.02 -9.58
CA PRO A 106 0.90 9.76 -9.51
C PRO A 106 2.24 9.83 -10.28
N ILE A 107 3.34 9.47 -9.59
CA ILE A 107 4.68 9.19 -10.15
C ILE A 107 5.18 7.85 -9.63
#